data_AF-A0A523R4Z5-F1
#
_entry.id   AF-A0A523R4Z5-F1
#
_cell.length_a   1.000
_cell.length_b   1.000
_cell.length_c   1.000
_cell.angle_alpha   90.00
_cell.angle_beta   90.00
_cell.angle_gamma   90.00
#
_symmetry.space_group_name_H-M   'P 1'
#
loop_
_entity.id
_entity.type
_entity.pdbx_description
1 polymer ?
#
loop_
_entity_poly.entity_id
_entity_poly.type
_entity_poly.pdbx_seq_one_letter_code
_entity_poly.pdbx_strand_id
1 'polypeptide(L)'
;MKRHCFYHGADLDGKCSGAIVLKRYPDTIMHPINYGDPFPWNEIGSDDTVYMVDFALQPYEEMIQLDALCNVVWIDHHKSAMVAMDELGGFNPPGIRDEAQAACELTWSYLYPQHACPQTVTMLGRWDVWDHEIFEVKPFQYGMRAIPNNPEEPMWDALLRSEAVFNADLHVLSANKMMNAILRNGHIIISFE
;
A
#
# COMPACT_ATOMS: atom_id res chain seq x y z
N MET A 1 -18.82 -1.97 14.27
CA MET A 1 -17.49 -2.43 13.85
C MET A 1 -17.42 -2.42 12.34
N LYS A 2 -16.86 -1.33 11.83
CA LYS A 2 -16.45 -1.14 10.44
C LYS A 2 -14.94 -1.25 10.35
N ARG A 3 -14.44 -1.42 9.14
CA ARG A 3 -13.01 -1.34 8.84
C ARG A 3 -12.76 -0.19 7.90
N HIS A 4 -11.81 0.65 8.25
CA HIS A 4 -11.39 1.80 7.45
C HIS A 4 -9.95 1.57 7.03
N CYS A 5 -9.59 1.99 5.82
CA CYS A 5 -8.20 2.05 5.36
C CYS A 5 -7.93 3.45 4.86
N PHE A 6 -7.09 4.17 5.61
CA PHE A 6 -6.48 5.41 5.15
C PHE A 6 -5.14 5.05 4.54
N TYR A 7 -4.99 5.39 3.26
CA TYR A 7 -3.81 5.08 2.48
C TYR A 7 -3.29 6.36 1.82
N HIS A 8 -1.97 6.47 1.66
CA HIS A 8 -1.43 7.64 0.97
C HIS A 8 -1.91 7.68 -0.49
N GLY A 9 -2.71 8.69 -0.82
CA GLY A 9 -3.37 8.79 -2.12
C GLY A 9 -2.49 9.34 -3.24
N ALA A 10 -1.30 9.87 -2.91
CA ALA A 10 -0.47 10.62 -3.85
C ALA A 10 0.35 9.73 -4.79
N ASP A 11 0.79 8.57 -4.32
CA ASP A 11 1.70 7.69 -5.07
C ASP A 11 1.16 6.27 -5.22
N LEU A 12 2.02 5.38 -5.71
CA LEU A 12 1.66 3.99 -5.96
C LEU A 12 1.99 3.08 -4.77
N ASP A 13 2.81 3.51 -3.81
CA ASP A 13 3.09 2.72 -2.62
C ASP A 13 1.87 2.70 -1.70
N GLY A 14 1.32 3.89 -1.40
CA GLY A 14 0.09 4.02 -0.64
C GLY A 14 -1.11 3.37 -1.32
N LYS A 15 -1.30 3.57 -2.63
CA LYS A 15 -2.40 2.92 -3.38
C LYS A 15 -2.29 1.41 -3.41
N CYS A 16 -1.09 0.86 -3.62
CA CYS A 16 -0.86 -0.58 -3.58
C CYS A 16 -1.14 -1.12 -2.16
N SER A 17 -0.67 -0.43 -1.12
CA SER A 17 -0.95 -0.77 0.28
C SER A 17 -2.46 -0.83 0.56
N GLY A 18 -3.21 0.20 0.15
CA GLY A 18 -4.67 0.21 0.25
C GLY A 18 -5.33 -0.95 -0.50
N ALA A 19 -4.87 -1.27 -1.71
CA ALA A 19 -5.37 -2.39 -2.50
C ALA A 19 -5.15 -3.74 -1.80
N ILE A 20 -4.00 -3.92 -1.13
CA ILE A 20 -3.69 -5.12 -0.36
C ILE A 20 -4.61 -5.26 0.85
N VAL A 21 -4.90 -4.17 1.57
CA VAL A 21 -5.88 -4.16 2.67
C VAL A 21 -7.27 -4.53 2.15
N LEU A 22 -7.73 -3.91 1.08
CA LEU A 22 -9.05 -4.17 0.48
C LEU A 22 -9.17 -5.62 -0.01
N LYS A 23 -8.12 -6.17 -0.62
CA LYS A 23 -8.05 -7.59 -1.02
C LYS A 23 -8.26 -8.51 0.18
N ARG A 24 -7.65 -8.20 1.32
CA ARG A 24 -7.73 -9.01 2.54
C ARG A 24 -9.09 -8.90 3.22
N TYR A 25 -9.69 -7.71 3.13
CA TYR A 25 -10.93 -7.33 3.79
C TYR A 25 -11.83 -6.54 2.81
N PRO A 26 -12.62 -7.23 1.95
CA PRO A 26 -13.39 -6.59 0.88
C PRO A 26 -14.50 -5.63 1.33
N ASP A 27 -14.83 -5.62 2.62
CA ASP A 27 -15.81 -4.73 3.26
C ASP A 27 -15.18 -3.44 3.80
N THR A 28 -13.89 -3.20 3.53
CA THR A 28 -13.17 -2.02 4.01
C THR A 28 -13.64 -0.74 3.32
N ILE A 29 -13.86 0.30 4.12
CA ILE A 29 -14.14 1.65 3.65
C ILE A 29 -12.80 2.32 3.34
N MET A 30 -12.59 2.69 2.08
CA MET A 30 -11.33 3.23 1.58
C MET A 30 -11.31 4.75 1.66
N HIS A 31 -10.22 5.31 2.19
CA HIS A 31 -10.01 6.74 2.36
C HIS A 31 -8.64 7.14 1.79
N PRO A 32 -8.56 7.72 0.57
CA PRO A 32 -7.32 8.35 0.14
C PRO A 32 -7.03 9.54 1.06
N ILE A 33 -5.78 9.66 1.53
CA ILE A 33 -5.35 10.78 2.37
C ILE A 33 -3.99 11.32 1.94
N ASN A 34 -3.80 12.63 2.07
CA ASN A 34 -2.54 13.32 1.86
C ASN A 34 -2.23 14.28 3.01
N TYR A 35 -0.97 14.71 3.11
CA TYR A 35 -0.59 15.73 4.07
C TYR A 35 -1.34 17.05 3.83
N GLY A 36 -1.97 17.56 4.89
CA GLY A 36 -2.82 18.76 4.85
C GLY A 36 -4.31 18.49 4.69
N ASP A 37 -4.70 17.24 4.37
CA ASP A 37 -6.11 16.85 4.35
C ASP A 37 -6.65 16.73 5.80
N PRO A 38 -7.90 17.15 6.07
CA PRO A 38 -8.51 16.96 7.38
C PRO A 38 -8.87 15.49 7.60
N PHE A 39 -8.63 14.98 8.82
CA PHE A 39 -9.04 13.63 9.19
C PHE A 39 -10.53 13.57 9.59
N PRO A 40 -11.32 12.60 9.10
CA PRO A 40 -12.77 12.52 9.35
C PRO A 40 -13.09 11.86 10.71
N TRP A 41 -12.69 12.50 11.81
CA TRP A 41 -12.86 11.99 13.18
C TRP A 41 -14.27 11.49 13.53
N ASN A 42 -15.28 12.21 13.05
CA ASN A 42 -16.69 11.94 13.28
C ASN A 42 -17.23 10.71 12.51
N GLU A 43 -16.44 10.10 11.63
CA GLU A 43 -16.79 8.87 10.93
C GLU A 43 -16.25 7.61 11.61
N ILE A 44 -15.32 7.76 12.56
CA ILE A 44 -14.64 6.64 13.24
C ILE A 44 -15.33 6.34 14.57
N GLY A 45 -15.84 5.12 14.70
CA GLY A 45 -16.40 4.60 15.94
C GLY A 45 -15.34 3.93 16.83
N SER A 46 -15.61 3.84 18.13
CA SER A 46 -14.66 3.25 19.09
C SER A 46 -14.41 1.75 18.87
N ASP A 47 -15.38 1.06 18.26
CA ASP A 47 -15.28 -0.36 17.94
C ASP A 47 -14.76 -0.61 16.53
N ASP A 48 -14.36 0.43 15.79
CA ASP A 48 -13.87 0.27 14.43
C ASP A 48 -12.40 -0.15 14.40
N THR A 49 -11.96 -0.68 13.26
CA THR A 49 -10.55 -0.94 12.96
C THR A 49 -10.09 0.00 11.87
N VAL A 50 -9.01 0.74 12.14
CA VAL A 50 -8.42 1.68 11.20
C VAL A 50 -7.04 1.19 10.77
N TYR A 51 -6.90 0.87 9.49
CA TYR A 51 -5.61 0.66 8.85
C TYR A 51 -5.06 2.01 8.39
N MET A 52 -3.94 2.42 8.94
CA MET A 52 -3.12 3.53 8.48
C MET A 52 -1.94 2.93 7.71
N VAL A 53 -1.95 3.02 6.39
CA VAL A 53 -0.91 2.42 5.53
C VAL A 53 -0.20 3.50 4.72
N ASP A 54 1.12 3.45 4.75
CA ASP A 54 1.99 4.44 4.09
C ASP A 54 1.78 5.89 4.54
N PHE A 55 1.21 6.06 5.74
CA PHE A 55 0.81 7.37 6.20
C PHE A 55 0.74 7.42 7.73
N ALA A 56 1.12 8.57 8.27
CA ALA A 56 0.87 8.96 9.65
C ALA A 56 0.22 10.35 9.66
N LEU A 57 -0.80 10.53 10.51
CA LEU A 57 -1.45 11.83 10.67
C LEU A 57 -0.45 12.89 11.16
N GLN A 58 -0.69 14.13 10.72
CA GLN A 58 0.03 15.30 11.19
C GLN A 58 -0.98 16.35 11.64
N PRO A 59 -0.90 16.85 12.89
CA PRO A 59 0.16 16.60 13.88
C PRO A 59 0.20 15.15 14.43
N TYR A 60 1.39 14.65 14.74
CA TYR A 60 1.62 13.21 15.03
C TYR A 60 0.87 12.73 16.28
N GLU A 61 0.57 13.62 17.22
CA GLU A 61 -0.27 13.35 18.38
C GLU A 61 -1.67 12.85 18.00
N GLU A 62 -2.15 13.14 16.79
CA GLU A 62 -3.42 12.61 16.28
C GLU A 62 -3.38 11.09 16.08
N MET A 63 -2.23 10.49 15.77
CA MET A 63 -2.13 9.02 15.71
C MET A 63 -2.38 8.38 17.08
N ILE A 64 -1.91 9.02 18.15
CA ILE A 64 -2.13 8.59 19.54
C ILE A 64 -3.61 8.77 19.93
N GLN A 65 -4.21 9.90 19.53
CA GLN A 65 -5.63 10.13 19.75
C GLN A 65 -6.50 9.10 19.03
N LEU A 66 -6.12 8.71 17.81
CA LEU A 66 -6.82 7.71 17.03
C LEU A 66 -6.73 6.31 17.65
N ASP A 67 -5.56 5.91 18.17
CA ASP A 67 -5.36 4.63 18.87
C ASP A 67 -6.00 4.59 20.26
N ALA A 68 -6.15 5.74 20.91
CA ALA A 68 -6.98 5.85 22.12
C ALA A 68 -8.48 5.75 21.80
N LEU A 69 -8.90 6.11 20.59
CA LEU A 69 -10.30 6.10 20.15
C LEU A 69 -10.74 4.72 19.67
N CYS A 70 -9.95 4.04 18.83
CA CYS A 70 -10.33 2.83 18.11
C CYS A 70 -9.15 1.86 17.94
N ASN A 71 -9.35 0.73 17.24
CA ASN A 71 -8.28 -0.23 16.99
C ASN A 71 -7.44 0.21 15.78
N VAL A 72 -6.22 0.69 16.01
CA VAL A 72 -5.32 1.10 14.92
C VAL A 72 -4.41 -0.05 14.49
N VAL A 73 -4.19 -0.18 13.18
CA VAL A 73 -3.09 -0.94 12.59
C VAL A 73 -2.27 0.03 11.77
N TRP A 74 -0.99 0.21 12.10
CA TRP A 74 -0.11 1.16 11.42
C TRP A 74 1.04 0.44 10.73
N ILE A 75 1.10 0.60 9.41
CA ILE A 75 2.11 0.01 8.54
C ILE A 75 2.75 1.13 7.73
N ASP A 76 4.03 1.38 7.94
CA ASP A 76 4.68 2.58 7.43
C ASP A 76 6.20 2.39 7.33
N HIS A 77 6.83 3.15 6.45
CA HIS A 77 8.28 3.12 6.23
C HIS A 77 8.93 4.51 6.39
N HIS A 78 8.12 5.55 6.62
CA HIS A 78 8.60 6.93 6.80
C HIS A 78 9.40 7.10 8.09
N LYS A 79 10.73 7.19 7.96
CA LYS A 79 11.65 7.41 9.10
C LYS A 79 11.24 8.58 9.99
N SER A 80 10.81 9.69 9.41
CA SER A 80 10.38 10.87 10.15
C SER A 80 9.16 10.61 11.04
N ALA A 81 8.19 9.82 10.55
CA ALA A 81 7.00 9.47 11.32
C ALA A 81 7.36 8.51 12.46
N MET A 82 8.17 7.48 12.19
CA MET A 82 8.64 6.54 13.22
C MET A 82 9.39 7.24 14.35
N VAL A 83 10.36 8.10 14.02
CA VAL A 83 11.14 8.84 15.02
C VAL A 83 10.24 9.74 15.86
N ALA A 84 9.31 10.47 15.23
CA ALA A 84 8.40 11.35 15.97
C ALA A 84 7.47 10.56 16.91
N MET A 85 6.97 9.40 16.50
CA MET A 85 6.14 8.54 17.37
C MET A 85 6.93 7.98 18.54
N ASP A 86 8.17 7.54 18.31
CA ASP A 86 9.06 7.05 19.37
C ASP A 86 9.37 8.15 20.40
N GLU A 87 9.57 9.39 19.95
CA GLU A 87 9.80 10.56 20.82
C GLU A 87 8.57 10.94 21.65
N LEU A 88 7.37 10.89 21.06
CA LEU A 88 6.11 11.12 21.78
C LEU A 88 5.85 10.02 22.82
N GLY A 89 6.20 8.77 22.48
CA GLY A 89 6.07 7.60 23.34
C GLY A 89 4.62 7.17 23.58
N GLY A 90 4.45 5.97 24.15
CA GLY A 90 3.13 5.45 24.53
C GLY A 90 2.25 4.98 23.36
N PHE A 91 2.80 4.91 22.14
CA PHE A 91 2.12 4.49 20.92
C PHE A 91 2.86 3.32 20.27
N ASN A 92 2.23 2.14 20.21
CA ASN A 92 2.79 0.97 19.55
C ASN A 92 1.67 0.05 19.04
N PRO A 93 0.86 0.50 18.08
CA PRO A 93 -0.20 -0.31 17.51
C PRO A 93 0.36 -1.52 16.74
N PRO A 94 -0.47 -2.54 16.48
CA PRO A 94 -0.14 -3.59 15.52
C PRO A 94 0.27 -3.06 14.14
N GLY A 95 1.05 -3.85 13.40
CA GLY A 95 1.55 -3.51 12.06
C GLY A 95 3.08 -3.58 12.01
N ILE A 96 3.66 -3.39 10.82
CA ILE A 96 5.11 -3.46 10.60
C ILE A 96 5.60 -2.08 10.19
N ARG A 97 6.70 -1.63 10.79
CA ARG A 97 7.39 -0.43 10.34
C ARG A 97 8.87 -0.71 10.12
N ASP A 98 9.37 -0.40 8.93
CA ASP A 98 10.75 -0.66 8.51
C ASP A 98 11.13 0.28 7.35
N GLU A 99 12.25 0.97 7.43
CA GLU A 99 12.71 1.89 6.38
C GLU A 99 13.34 1.19 5.16
N ALA A 100 13.66 -0.11 5.26
CA ALA A 100 14.29 -0.88 4.18
C ALA A 100 13.30 -1.39 3.11
N GLN A 101 12.01 -1.39 3.43
CA GLN A 101 10.95 -1.85 2.53
C GLN A 101 9.88 -0.78 2.39
N ALA A 102 9.23 -0.76 1.24
CA ALA A 102 8.11 0.15 1.01
C ALA A 102 6.87 -0.31 1.79
N ALA A 103 5.94 0.60 2.05
CA ALA A 103 4.74 0.30 2.83
C ALA A 103 3.88 -0.80 2.18
N CYS A 104 3.85 -0.93 0.86
CA CYS A 104 3.09 -2.00 0.19
C CYS A 104 3.71 -3.38 0.43
N GLU A 105 5.04 -3.48 0.50
CA GLU A 105 5.75 -4.72 0.82
C GLU A 105 5.53 -5.11 2.29
N LEU A 106 5.56 -4.12 3.19
CA LEU A 106 5.25 -4.30 4.61
C LEU A 106 3.79 -4.72 4.82
N THR A 107 2.87 -4.11 4.09
CA THR A 107 1.43 -4.41 4.13
C THR A 107 1.15 -5.83 3.66
N TRP A 108 1.80 -6.26 2.57
CA TRP A 108 1.72 -7.64 2.12
C TRP A 108 2.26 -8.61 3.17
N SER A 109 3.45 -8.35 3.70
CA SER A 109 4.12 -9.21 4.68
C SER A 109 3.29 -9.36 5.96
N TYR A 110 2.63 -8.30 6.40
CA TYR A 110 1.76 -8.32 7.57
C TYR A 110 0.46 -9.09 7.34
N LEU A 111 -0.22 -8.88 6.21
CA LEU A 111 -1.55 -9.46 5.95
C LEU A 111 -1.52 -10.86 5.32
N TYR A 112 -0.42 -11.21 4.66
CA TYR A 112 -0.21 -12.47 3.94
C TYR A 112 1.16 -13.12 4.26
N PRO A 113 1.53 -13.30 5.54
CA PRO A 113 2.88 -13.73 5.94
C PRO A 113 3.30 -15.11 5.41
N GLN A 114 2.34 -15.92 4.94
CA GLN A 114 2.57 -17.27 4.39
C GLN A 114 2.58 -17.29 2.86
N HIS A 115 2.43 -16.15 2.20
CA HIS A 115 2.38 -16.06 0.73
C HIS A 115 3.58 -15.29 0.20
N ALA A 116 4.14 -15.79 -0.91
CA ALA A 116 5.15 -15.05 -1.66
C ALA A 116 4.61 -13.66 -2.07
N CYS A 117 5.46 -12.65 -1.95
CA CYS A 117 5.14 -11.29 -2.37
C CYS A 117 4.93 -11.26 -3.89
N PRO A 118 3.80 -10.73 -4.41
CA PRO A 118 3.58 -10.59 -5.84
C PRO A 118 4.63 -9.66 -6.45
N GLN A 119 5.08 -9.99 -7.65
CA GLN A 119 6.09 -9.21 -8.35
C GLN A 119 5.67 -7.74 -8.54
N THR A 120 4.37 -7.45 -8.68
CA THR A 120 3.85 -6.08 -8.73
C THR A 120 4.16 -5.30 -7.45
N VAL A 121 3.95 -5.90 -6.27
CA VAL A 121 4.23 -5.27 -4.97
C VAL A 121 5.73 -4.98 -4.87
N THR A 122 6.58 -5.94 -5.24
CA THR A 122 8.03 -5.72 -5.29
C THR A 122 8.42 -4.59 -6.25
N MET A 123 7.91 -4.57 -7.48
CA MET A 123 8.28 -3.52 -8.45
C MET A 123 7.90 -2.12 -7.99
N LEU A 124 6.71 -1.96 -7.38
CA LEU A 124 6.28 -0.68 -6.83
C LEU A 124 7.10 -0.30 -5.59
N GLY A 125 7.35 -1.25 -4.68
CA GLY A 125 8.12 -0.96 -3.48
C GLY A 125 9.57 -0.62 -3.76
N ARG A 126 10.21 -1.31 -4.71
CA ARG A 126 11.57 -1.00 -5.15
C ARG A 126 11.68 0.37 -5.81
N TRP A 127 10.66 0.80 -6.56
CA TRP A 127 10.59 2.18 -7.04
C TRP A 127 10.63 3.17 -5.89
N ASP A 128 9.82 2.91 -4.86
CA ASP A 128 9.57 3.83 -3.76
C ASP A 128 10.81 4.05 -2.86
N VAL A 129 11.51 2.96 -2.53
CA VAL A 129 12.77 3.03 -1.76
C VAL A 129 14.01 3.37 -2.59
N TRP A 130 13.83 3.85 -3.83
CA TRP A 130 14.90 4.25 -4.76
C TRP A 130 15.87 3.13 -5.17
N ASP A 131 15.42 1.88 -5.13
CA ASP A 131 16.16 0.70 -5.55
C ASP A 131 15.80 0.34 -7.00
N HIS A 132 16.39 1.06 -7.95
CA HIS A 132 16.03 0.95 -9.38
C HIS A 132 16.96 0.02 -10.17
N GLU A 133 17.75 -0.84 -9.49
CA GLU A 133 18.71 -1.73 -10.16
C GLU A 133 18.01 -2.79 -11.04
N ILE A 134 16.74 -3.08 -10.76
CA ILE A 134 15.91 -3.98 -11.58
C ILE A 134 15.41 -3.22 -12.81
N PHE A 135 15.81 -3.66 -14.00
CA PHE A 135 15.54 -3.01 -15.30
C PHE A 135 14.07 -2.64 -15.56
N GLU A 136 13.14 -3.40 -15.00
CA GLU A 136 11.70 -3.25 -15.24
C GLU A 136 11.00 -2.29 -14.25
N VAL A 137 11.66 -1.86 -13.17
CA VAL A 137 11.04 -1.01 -12.13
C VAL A 137 10.59 0.35 -12.67
N LYS A 138 11.46 1.06 -13.39
CA LYS A 138 11.12 2.36 -13.98
C LYS A 138 10.00 2.22 -15.03
N PRO A 139 10.09 1.35 -16.06
CA PRO A 139 8.98 1.11 -16.98
C PRO A 139 7.68 0.74 -16.26
N PHE A 140 7.72 -0.15 -15.28
CA PHE A 140 6.53 -0.57 -14.56
C PHE A 140 5.84 0.61 -13.87
N GLN A 141 6.60 1.44 -13.16
CA GLN A 141 6.06 2.62 -12.49
C GLN A 141 5.34 3.56 -13.45
N TYR A 142 5.94 3.86 -14.60
CA TYR A 142 5.36 4.75 -15.60
C TYR A 142 4.11 4.16 -16.25
N GLY A 143 4.13 2.85 -16.52
CA GLY A 143 2.95 2.13 -17.02
C GLY A 143 1.78 2.18 -16.03
N MET A 144 2.05 1.97 -14.74
CA MET A 144 1.05 2.03 -13.67
C MET A 144 0.46 3.42 -13.49
N ARG A 145 1.28 4.47 -13.62
CA ARG A 145 0.82 5.88 -13.56
C ARG A 145 -0.09 6.26 -14.73
N ALA A 146 0.00 5.55 -15.86
CA ALA A 146 -0.78 5.82 -17.06
C ALA A 146 -2.18 5.19 -17.07
N ILE A 147 -2.54 4.43 -16.03
CA ILE A 147 -3.85 3.77 -15.89
C ILE A 147 -4.50 4.15 -14.56
N PRO A 148 -5.84 4.08 -14.44
CA PRO A 148 -6.52 4.25 -13.15
C PRO A 148 -5.95 3.27 -12.12
N ASN A 149 -5.54 3.73 -10.95
CA ASN A 149 -4.78 2.89 -10.01
C ASN A 149 -5.25 3.03 -8.54
N ASN A 150 -6.46 3.54 -8.32
CA ASN A 150 -7.05 3.53 -6.99
C ASN A 150 -7.21 2.08 -6.48
N PRO A 151 -7.19 1.84 -5.15
CA PRO A 151 -7.30 0.49 -4.58
C PRO A 151 -8.46 -0.36 -5.07
N GLU A 152 -9.58 0.27 -5.43
CA GLU A 152 -10.80 -0.37 -5.90
C GLU A 152 -10.74 -0.79 -7.38
N GLU A 153 -9.68 -0.41 -8.10
CA GLU A 153 -9.55 -0.73 -9.51
C GLU A 153 -9.41 -2.24 -9.74
N PRO A 154 -10.19 -2.85 -10.65
CA PRO A 154 -10.20 -4.31 -10.86
C PRO A 154 -8.87 -4.92 -11.27
N MET A 155 -7.90 -4.10 -11.71
CA MET A 155 -6.56 -4.59 -12.06
C MET A 155 -5.83 -5.22 -10.87
N TRP A 156 -6.07 -4.73 -9.65
CA TRP A 156 -5.41 -5.22 -8.45
C TRP A 156 -5.74 -6.68 -8.16
N ASP A 157 -6.92 -7.16 -8.56
CA ASP A 157 -7.29 -8.57 -8.46
C ASP A 157 -6.38 -9.49 -9.24
N ALA A 158 -5.83 -9.03 -10.37
CA ALA A 158 -4.87 -9.77 -11.16
C ALA A 158 -3.44 -9.55 -10.64
N LEU A 159 -3.07 -8.30 -10.36
CA LEU A 159 -1.71 -7.90 -9.98
C LEU A 159 -1.27 -8.41 -8.59
N LEU A 160 -2.21 -8.52 -7.64
CA LEU A 160 -1.96 -8.96 -6.27
C LEU A 160 -2.14 -10.48 -6.08
N ARG A 161 -2.11 -11.27 -7.15
CA ARG A 161 -2.09 -12.74 -7.04
C ARG A 161 -0.65 -13.18 -6.83
N SER A 162 -0.37 -13.86 -5.71
CA SER A 162 0.92 -14.49 -5.51
C SER A 162 1.04 -15.72 -6.42
N GLU A 163 2.22 -15.92 -7.01
CA GLU A 163 2.52 -17.01 -7.95
C GLU A 163 2.53 -18.42 -7.30
N ALA A 164 2.02 -18.56 -6.07
CA ALA A 164 2.12 -19.78 -5.27
C ALA A 164 1.32 -20.99 -5.80
N VAL A 165 0.81 -20.93 -7.03
CA VAL A 165 0.26 -22.10 -7.72
C VAL A 165 1.02 -22.28 -9.03
N PHE A 166 2.13 -23.04 -8.97
CA PHE A 166 2.70 -23.72 -10.14
C PHE A 166 1.73 -24.81 -10.63
N ASN A 167 0.60 -24.38 -11.16
CA ASN A 167 -0.09 -25.09 -12.21
C ASN A 167 -0.26 -24.11 -13.35
N ALA A 168 -0.27 -24.61 -14.58
CA ALA A 168 -0.51 -23.82 -15.78
C ALA A 168 -1.98 -23.31 -15.82
N ASP A 169 -2.38 -22.57 -14.80
CA ASP A 169 -3.73 -22.06 -14.60
C ASP A 169 -3.86 -20.77 -15.40
N LEU A 170 -4.98 -20.65 -16.11
CA LEU A 170 -5.39 -19.47 -16.89
C LEU A 170 -5.23 -18.14 -16.14
N HIS A 171 -5.25 -18.18 -14.80
CA HIS A 171 -5.11 -17.03 -13.93
C HIS A 171 -3.68 -16.47 -13.85
N VAL A 172 -2.64 -17.32 -13.83
CA VAL A 172 -1.23 -16.85 -13.85
C VAL A 172 -0.91 -16.19 -15.19
N LEU A 173 -1.45 -16.74 -16.28
CA LEU A 173 -1.37 -16.13 -17.62
C LEU A 173 -2.01 -14.72 -17.66
N SER A 174 -3.08 -14.50 -16.89
CA SER A 174 -3.76 -13.20 -16.84
C SER A 174 -2.96 -12.11 -16.12
N ALA A 175 -2.33 -12.44 -14.98
CA ALA A 175 -1.45 -11.52 -14.25
C ALA A 175 -0.22 -11.15 -15.08
N ASN A 176 0.46 -12.15 -15.65
CA ASN A 176 1.61 -11.93 -16.53
C ASN A 176 1.25 -11.12 -17.76
N LYS A 177 0.09 -11.36 -18.38
CA LYS A 177 -0.37 -10.55 -19.52
C LYS A 177 -0.58 -9.09 -19.13
N MET A 178 -1.17 -8.84 -17.95
CA MET A 178 -1.41 -7.48 -17.46
C MET A 178 -0.09 -6.76 -17.14
N MET A 179 0.82 -7.41 -16.39
CA MET A 179 2.14 -6.85 -16.10
C MET A 179 2.93 -6.52 -17.38
N ASN A 180 2.93 -7.42 -18.36
CA ASN A 180 3.58 -7.18 -19.65
C ASN A 180 2.95 -6.02 -20.44
N ALA A 181 1.64 -5.78 -20.29
CA ALA A 181 0.99 -4.63 -20.91
C ALA A 181 1.40 -3.31 -20.21
N ILE A 182 1.46 -3.31 -18.89
CA ILE A 182 1.94 -2.18 -18.07
C ILE A 182 3.38 -1.84 -18.45
N LEU A 183 4.28 -2.83 -18.46
CA LEU A 183 5.69 -2.64 -18.83
C LEU A 183 5.85 -2.08 -20.23
N ARG A 184 5.14 -2.64 -21.21
CA ARG A 184 5.16 -2.16 -22.60
C ARG A 184 4.75 -0.69 -22.69
N ASN A 185 3.67 -0.31 -22.03
CA ASN A 185 3.21 1.09 -22.01
C ASN A 185 4.23 1.99 -21.31
N GLY A 186 4.82 1.53 -20.21
CA GLY A 186 5.90 2.21 -19.52
C GLY A 186 7.12 2.48 -20.40
N HIS A 187 7.59 1.48 -21.14
CA HIS A 187 8.68 1.64 -22.10
C HIS A 187 8.35 2.66 -23.19
N ILE A 188 7.12 2.64 -23.71
CA ILE A 188 6.65 3.63 -24.68
C ILE A 188 6.74 5.03 -24.07
N ILE A 189 6.24 5.23 -22.85
CA ILE A 189 6.25 6.55 -22.18
C ILE A 189 7.68 7.06 -21.96
N ILE A 190 8.57 6.20 -21.44
CA ILE A 190 9.96 6.57 -21.16
C ILE A 190 10.73 6.92 -22.44
N SER A 191 10.36 6.35 -23.60
CA SER A 191 11.00 6.69 -24.87
C SER A 191 10.76 8.14 -25.33
N PHE A 192 9.87 8.88 -24.67
CA PHE A 192 9.59 10.30 -24.91
C PHE A 192 10.14 11.24 -23.82
N GLU A 193 10.85 10.72 -22.80
CA GLU A 193 11.58 11.50 -21.78
C GLU A 193 13.01 11.83 -22.21
#